data_AF-A0A7X3VJJ8-F1
#
_entry.id   AF-A0A7X3VJJ8-F1
#
_cell.length_a   1.000
_cell.length_b   1.000
_cell.length_c   1.000
_cell.angle_alpha   90.00
_cell.angle_beta   90.00
_cell.angle_gamma   90.00
#
_symmetry.space_group_name_H-M   'P 1'
#
loop_
_entity.id
_entity.type
_entity.pdbx_description
1 polymer ?
#
loop_
_entity_poly.entity_id
_entity_poly.type
_entity_poly.pdbx_seq_one_letter_code
_entity_poly.pdbx_strand_id
1 'polypeptide(L)' 'MDTPRPSEPYRLLGTILASNGNSPPRAIIQTTAGHQTHLVTTGDNLDAETKIVDIQHRQVTLSTNGKQRTLRLDIRF' A
#
# COMPACT_ATOMS: atom_id res chain seq x y z
N MET A 1 -4.31 -11.73 29.04
CA MET A 1 -5.21 -11.14 28.03
C MET A 1 -4.32 -10.51 26.98
N ASP A 2 -3.97 -11.24 25.93
CA ASP A 2 -3.27 -10.66 24.77
C ASP A 2 -4.35 -9.95 23.95
N THR A 3 -4.31 -8.63 23.85
CA THR A 3 -5.18 -7.89 22.93
C THR A 3 -4.75 -8.25 21.51
N PRO A 4 -5.67 -8.70 20.63
CA PRO A 4 -5.33 -8.96 19.24
C PRO A 4 -4.73 -7.68 18.66
N ARG A 5 -3.43 -7.69 18.34
CA ARG A 5 -2.81 -6.55 17.66
C ARG A 5 -3.55 -6.41 16.33
N PRO A 6 -3.95 -5.19 15.93
CA PRO A 6 -4.57 -4.99 14.63
C PRO A 6 -3.63 -5.58 13.57
N SER A 7 -4.08 -6.62 12.87
CA SER A 7 -3.34 -7.13 11.72
C SER A 7 -3.34 -6.04 10.67
N GLU A 8 -2.17 -5.70 10.13
CA GLU A 8 -2.11 -4.75 9.01
C GLU A 8 -3.03 -5.26 7.89
N PRO A 9 -4.09 -4.52 7.51
CA PRO A 9 -5.08 -4.98 6.53
C PRO A 9 -4.51 -5.06 5.11
N TYR A 10 -3.34 -4.47 4.89
CA TYR A 10 -2.70 -4.36 3.59
C TYR A 10 -1.23 -4.75 3.67
N ARG A 11 -0.73 -5.39 2.61
CA ARG A 11 0.68 -5.72 2.45
C ARG A 11 1.20 -5.14 1.14
N LEU A 12 2.34 -4.46 1.19
CA LEU A 12 3.04 -4.05 -0.01
C LEU A 12 3.79 -5.25 -0.59
N LEU A 13 3.48 -5.63 -1.84
CA LEU A 13 4.18 -6.69 -2.58
C LEU A 13 5.24 -6.13 -3.52
N GLY A 14 5.10 -4.87 -3.95
CA GLY A 14 6.09 -4.23 -4.81
C GLY A 14 5.67 -2.84 -5.26
N THR A 15 6.62 -2.12 -5.85
CA THR A 15 6.43 -0.79 -6.44
C THR A 15 7.08 -0.74 -7.82
N ILE A 16 6.37 -0.19 -8.80
CA ILE A 16 6.86 0.04 -10.15
C ILE A 16 7.03 1.55 -10.29
N LEU A 17 8.28 2.01 -10.27
CA LEU A 17 8.61 3.41 -10.50
C LEU A 17 8.98 3.60 -11.96
N ALA A 18 8.44 4.64 -12.60
CA ALA A 18 8.83 4.95 -13.96
C ALA A 18 10.24 5.53 -14.01
N SER A 19 11.11 4.93 -14.81
CA SER A 19 12.51 5.36 -14.96
C SER A 19 12.66 6.69 -15.69
N ASN A 20 11.64 7.10 -16.47
CA ASN A 20 11.70 8.22 -17.41
C ASN A 20 10.54 9.23 -17.24
N GLY A 21 9.81 9.19 -16.12
CA GLY A 21 8.73 10.14 -15.80
C GLY A 21 7.45 10.04 -16.66
N ASN A 22 7.44 9.21 -17.72
CA ASN A 22 6.29 9.07 -18.63
C ASN A 22 5.17 8.15 -18.11
N SER A 23 5.33 7.56 -16.94
CA SER A 23 4.30 6.73 -16.33
C SER A 23 4.15 7.08 -14.86
N PRO A 24 2.92 7.17 -14.33
CA PRO A 24 2.73 7.37 -12.91
C PRO A 24 3.30 6.16 -12.15
N PRO A 25 3.92 6.38 -10.98
CA PRO A 25 4.30 5.29 -10.08
C PRO A 25 3.12 4.37 -9.78
N ARG A 26 3.36 3.07 -9.74
CA ARG A 26 2.35 2.07 -9.38
C ARG A 26 2.80 1.25 -8.18
N ALA A 27 1.85 0.81 -7.38
CA ALA A 27 2.07 -0.10 -6.27
C ALA A 27 1.25 -1.38 -6.44
N ILE A 28 1.82 -2.50 -6.02
CA ILE A 28 1.16 -3.80 -5.94
C ILE A 28 0.87 -4.05 -4.47
N ILE A 29 -0.40 -3.99 -4.10
CA ILE A 29 -0.86 -4.13 -2.71
C ILE A 29 -1.76 -5.34 -2.60
N GLN A 30 -1.57 -6.15 -1.57
CA GLN A 30 -2.45 -7.26 -1.25
C GLN A 30 -3.27 -6.98 0.00
N THR A 31 -4.57 -7.28 -0.05
CA THR A 31 -5.41 -7.32 1.15
C THR A 31 -5.03 -8.54 1.98
N THR A 32 -4.80 -8.37 3.29
CA THR A 32 -4.51 -9.52 4.16
C THR A 32 -5.77 -10.34 4.41
N ALA A 33 -6.94 -9.69 4.41
CA ALA A 33 -8.23 -10.34 4.32
C ALA A 33 -8.53 -10.70 2.86
N GLY A 34 -8.72 -11.99 2.56
CA GLY A 34 -9.11 -12.46 1.23
C GLY A 34 -7.99 -12.53 0.18
N HIS A 35 -6.76 -12.13 0.51
CA HIS A 35 -5.56 -12.26 -0.34
C HIS A 35 -5.66 -11.61 -1.73
N GLN A 36 -6.55 -10.63 -1.90
CA GLN A 36 -6.77 -9.97 -3.18
C GLN A 36 -5.62 -9.02 -3.48
N THR A 37 -5.13 -9.04 -4.72
CA THR A 37 -4.04 -8.16 -5.16
C THR A 37 -4.58 -7.02 -6.02
N HIS A 38 -4.12 -5.81 -5.74
CA HIS A 38 -4.49 -4.58 -6.41
C HIS A 38 -3.26 -3.92 -7.01
N LEU A 39 -3.38 -3.47 -8.26
CA LEU A 39 -2.43 -2.58 -8.90
C LEU A 39 -3.00 -1.16 -8.85
N VAL A 40 -2.34 -0.27 -8.13
CA VAL A 40 -2.86 1.07 -7.82
C VAL A 40 -1.85 2.16 -8.11
N THR A 41 -2.34 3.38 -8.36
CA THR A 41 -1.57 4.62 -8.48
C THR A 41 -1.94 5.59 -7.35
N THR A 42 -1.15 6.65 -7.17
CA THR A 42 -1.51 7.76 -6.28
C THR A 42 -2.87 8.33 -6.67
N GLY A 43 -3.77 8.49 -5.69
CA GLY A 43 -5.14 8.92 -5.92
C GLY A 43 -6.18 7.80 -5.83
N ASP A 44 -5.77 6.55 -6.01
CA ASP A 44 -6.69 5.41 -5.99
C ASP A 44 -7.13 5.07 -4.57
N ASN A 45 -8.36 4.54 -4.47
CA ASN A 45 -8.91 4.00 -3.25
C ASN A 45 -8.66 2.48 -3.18
N LEU A 46 -8.16 2.00 -2.04
CA LEU A 46 -8.09 0.57 -1.72
C LEU A 46 -9.41 0.06 -1.14
N ASP A 47 -10.10 0.91 -0.38
CA ASP A 47 -11.43 0.68 0.18
C ASP A 47 -12.17 2.03 0.30
N ALA A 48 -13.34 2.05 0.95
CA ALA A 48 -14.15 3.27 1.11
C ALA A 48 -13.46 4.41 1.90
N GLU A 49 -12.49 4.07 2.75
CA GLU A 49 -11.84 4.96 3.73
C GLU A 49 -10.34 5.11 3.51
N THR A 50 -9.72 4.21 2.72
CA THR A 50 -8.28 4.09 2.51
C THR A 50 -7.89 4.46 1.09
N LYS A 51 -6.97 5.44 0.98
CA LYS A 51 -6.49 6.00 -0.28
C LYS A 51 -4.97 5.96 -0.39
N ILE A 52 -4.45 5.76 -1.59
CA ILE A 52 -3.03 5.93 -1.91
C ILE A 52 -2.70 7.42 -2.00
N VAL A 53 -1.77 7.88 -1.17
CA VAL A 53 -1.34 9.29 -1.18
C VAL A 53 0.07 9.48 -1.71
N ASP A 54 0.93 8.48 -1.62
CA ASP A 54 2.29 8.55 -2.15
C ASP A 54 2.86 7.16 -2.43
N ILE A 55 3.66 7.04 -3.49
CA ILE A 55 4.33 5.81 -3.90
C ILE A 55 5.80 6.13 -4.13
N GLN A 56 6.68 5.51 -3.34
CA GLN A 56 8.12 5.63 -3.49
C GLN A 56 8.76 4.25 -3.60
N HIS A 57 10.09 4.20 -3.71
CA HIS A 57 10.81 2.93 -3.82
C HIS A 57 10.58 2.07 -2.58
N ARG A 58 9.94 0.91 -2.75
CA ARG A 58 9.68 -0.09 -1.69
C ARG A 58 8.80 0.42 -0.54
N GLN A 59 8.13 1.54 -0.71
CA GLN A 59 7.23 2.10 0.30
C GLN A 59 6.03 2.80 -0.34
N VAL A 60 4.89 2.70 0.33
CA VAL A 60 3.64 3.34 -0.09
C VAL A 60 3.01 3.99 1.12
N THR A 61 2.61 5.24 0.98
CA THR A 61 1.86 5.95 2.01
C THR A 61 0.38 5.84 1.71
N LEU A 62 -0.37 5.36 2.70
CA LEU A 62 -1.81 5.27 2.71
C LEU A 62 -2.38 6.37 3.61
N SER A 63 -3.55 6.89 3.27
CA SER A 63 -4.39 7.66 4.18
C SER A 63 -5.65 6.87 4.47
N THR A 64 -5.91 6.54 5.74
CA THR A 64 -7.13 5.88 6.19
C THR A 64 -7.84 6.82 7.17
N ASN A 65 -9.07 7.24 6.87
CA ASN A 65 -9.82 8.20 7.70
C ASN A 65 -9.03 9.47 8.05
N GLY A 66 -8.26 9.99 7.10
CA GLY A 66 -7.43 11.18 7.28
C GLY A 66 -6.12 10.95 8.05
N LYS A 67 -5.85 9.73 8.54
CA LYS A 67 -4.59 9.36 9.18
C LYS A 67 -3.65 8.70 8.19
N GLN A 68 -2.40 9.17 8.14
CA GLN A 68 -1.39 8.60 7.26
C GLN A 68 -0.65 7.43 7.92
N ARG A 69 -0.32 6.41 7.12
CA ARG A 69 0.55 5.30 7.50
C ARG A 69 1.38 4.86 6.30
N THR A 70 2.55 4.28 6.54
CA THR A 70 3.45 3.80 5.48
C THR A 70 3.50 2.28 5.50
N LEU A 71 3.13 1.66 4.38
CA LEU A 71 3.45 0.27 4.10
C LEU A 71 4.87 0.19 3.55
N ARG A 72 5.67 -0.71 4.10
CA ARG A 72 7.01 -1.03 3.61
C ARG A 72 7.02 -2.43 3.03
N LEU A 73 7.78 -2.61 1.96
CA LEU A 73 8.00 -3.93 1.40
C LEU A 73 8.83 -4.73 2.40
N ASP A 74 8.23 -5.77 3.00
CA ASP A 74 8.94 -6.66 3.92
C ASP A 74 9.82 -7.61 3.09
N ILE A 75 11.12 -7.34 3.09
CA ILE A 75 12.14 -8.17 2.44
C ILE A 75 12.86 -8.90 3.55
N ARG A 76 12.31 -10.04 3.99
CA ARG A 76 13.06 -11.00 4.80
C ARG A 76 13.75 -11.94 3.82
N PHE A 77 15.07 -11.83 3.76
CA PHE A 77 15.94 -12.79 3.07
C PHE A 77 16.37 -13.87 4.05
#